data_AF-A0A9Q0NRN5-F1
#
_entry.id   AF-A0A9Q0NRN5-F1
#
_cell.length_a   1.000
_cell.length_b   1.000
_cell.length_c   1.000
_cell.angle_alpha   90.00
_cell.angle_beta   90.00
_cell.angle_gamma   90.00
#
_symmetry.space_group_name_H-M   'P 1'
#
loop_
_entity.id
_entity.type
_entity.pdbx_description
1 polymer ?
#
loop_
_entity_poly.entity_id
_entity_poly.type
_entity_poly.pdbx_seq_one_letter_code
_entity_poly.pdbx_strand_id
1 'polypeptide(L)'
;MEPAWPHLQIVYEFLLRFVASSETDAKLAKRYIDHSFVLRLLDLFDSEDQREREYLKTILHRIYGKVYEMLEILGSIINGFALPLKEEHKLFLVRALIPLHKPKCVSMYHQQLSYCITQFVEKDFKLADTVIRGLLKYWPITNSSKEVMFLGELEEVLEATQAAEFQRCMVPLFHQIGRCLNSSHFQVLDSE
;
A
#
# COMPACT_ATOMS: atom_id res chain seq x y z
N MET A 1 -17.18 -4.64 -25.71
CA MET A 1 -18.02 -3.58 -25.11
C MET A 1 -19.16 -4.25 -24.39
N GLU A 2 -19.26 -4.07 -23.07
CA GLU A 2 -20.19 -4.83 -22.23
C GLU A 2 -21.66 -4.48 -22.55
N PRO A 3 -22.49 -5.41 -23.05
CA PRO A 3 -23.89 -5.13 -23.40
C PRO A 3 -24.75 -4.73 -22.19
N ALA A 4 -24.39 -5.16 -20.98
CA ALA A 4 -25.08 -4.77 -19.74
C ALA A 4 -24.67 -3.39 -19.19
N TRP A 5 -23.78 -2.67 -19.88
CA TRP A 5 -23.20 -1.42 -19.37
C TRP A 5 -24.22 -0.37 -18.89
N PRO A 6 -25.34 -0.09 -19.58
CA PRO A 6 -26.31 0.91 -19.10
C PRO A 6 -26.87 0.59 -17.71
N HIS A 7 -27.02 -0.69 -17.37
CA HIS A 7 -27.43 -1.11 -16.03
C HIS A 7 -26.29 -0.97 -15.03
N LEU A 8 -25.10 -1.48 -15.37
CA LEU A 8 -23.90 -1.41 -14.52
C LEU A 8 -23.52 0.03 -14.18
N GLN A 9 -23.63 0.94 -15.16
CA GLN A 9 -23.37 2.37 -14.95
C GLN A 9 -24.25 2.95 -13.84
N ILE A 10 -25.55 2.64 -13.83
CA ILE A 10 -26.47 3.12 -12.79
C ILE A 10 -26.07 2.58 -11.41
N VAL A 11 -25.68 1.29 -11.35
CA VAL A 11 -25.22 0.65 -10.11
C VAL A 11 -23.96 1.34 -9.59
N TYR A 12 -22.96 1.57 -10.45
CA TYR A 12 -21.71 2.24 -10.06
C TYR A 12 -21.92 3.70 -9.68
N GLU A 13 -22.77 4.45 -10.38
CA GLU A 13 -23.12 5.82 -10.01
C GLU A 13 -23.81 5.88 -8.65
N PHE A 14 -24.73 4.96 -8.37
CA PHE A 14 -25.40 4.88 -7.08
C PHE A 14 -24.42 4.56 -5.95
N LEU A 15 -23.56 3.56 -6.15
CA LEU A 15 -22.52 3.19 -5.18
C LEU A 15 -21.56 4.36 -4.92
N LEU A 16 -21.13 5.06 -5.97
CA LEU A 16 -20.26 6.23 -5.84
C LEU A 16 -20.92 7.35 -5.02
N ARG A 17 -22.19 7.67 -5.30
CA ARG A 17 -22.95 8.68 -4.51
C ARG A 17 -23.08 8.26 -3.05
N PHE A 18 -23.33 6.98 -2.79
CA PHE A 18 -23.45 6.46 -1.43
C PHE A 18 -22.14 6.60 -0.63
N VAL A 19 -21.01 6.22 -1.25
CA VAL A 19 -19.68 6.32 -0.64
C VAL A 19 -19.22 7.77 -0.48
N ALA A 20 -19.59 8.66 -1.41
CA ALA A 20 -19.22 10.07 -1.38
C ALA A 20 -20.12 10.93 -0.45
N SER A 21 -21.28 10.43 -0.05
CA SER A 21 -22.21 11.18 0.80
C SER A 21 -21.64 11.43 2.19
N SER A 22 -21.66 12.70 2.63
CA SER A 22 -21.31 13.12 3.98
C SER A 22 -22.34 12.69 5.04
N GLU A 23 -23.54 12.28 4.61
CA GLU A 23 -24.62 11.81 5.49
C GLU A 23 -24.49 10.32 5.83
N THR A 24 -23.62 9.58 5.12
CA THR A 24 -23.41 8.15 5.36
C THR A 24 -22.65 7.93 6.67
N ASP A 25 -23.28 7.25 7.63
CA ASP A 25 -22.62 6.86 8.88
C ASP A 25 -21.47 5.88 8.58
N ALA A 26 -20.24 6.37 8.74
CA ALA A 26 -19.03 5.59 8.50
C ALA A 26 -18.93 4.33 9.39
N LYS A 27 -19.49 4.34 10.61
CA LYS A 27 -19.52 3.15 11.48
C LYS A 27 -20.47 2.09 10.94
N LEU A 28 -21.62 2.49 10.42
CA LEU A 28 -22.58 1.59 9.81
C LEU A 28 -22.07 1.09 8.46
N ALA A 29 -21.57 1.98 7.60
CA ALA A 29 -21.03 1.63 6.29
C ALA A 29 -19.89 0.62 6.37
N LYS A 30 -18.98 0.75 7.35
CA LYS A 30 -17.91 -0.23 7.60
C LYS A 30 -18.39 -1.66 7.88
N ARG A 31 -19.65 -1.85 8.31
CA ARG A 31 -20.23 -3.20 8.51
C ARG A 31 -20.57 -3.89 7.20
N TYR A 32 -20.81 -3.13 6.14
CA TYR A 32 -21.25 -3.63 4.84
C TYR A 32 -20.16 -3.51 3.76
N ILE A 33 -19.34 -2.46 3.84
CA ILE A 33 -18.10 -2.31 3.07
C ILE A 33 -16.99 -2.99 3.88
N ASP A 34 -17.08 -4.32 3.97
CA ASP A 34 -16.12 -5.16 4.66
C ASP A 34 -14.94 -5.55 3.76
N HIS A 35 -13.97 -6.28 4.31
CA HIS A 35 -12.81 -6.76 3.54
C HIS A 35 -13.23 -7.61 2.33
N SER A 36 -14.28 -8.42 2.46
CA SER A 36 -14.80 -9.27 1.39
C SER A 36 -15.38 -8.45 0.23
N PHE A 37 -16.13 -7.39 0.54
CA PHE A 37 -16.67 -6.46 -0.45
C PHE A 37 -15.54 -5.76 -1.21
N VAL A 38 -14.54 -5.25 -0.51
CA VAL A 38 -13.40 -4.58 -1.15
C VAL A 38 -12.62 -5.54 -2.04
N LEU A 39 -12.38 -6.78 -1.62
CA LEU A 39 -11.69 -7.76 -2.45
C LEU A 39 -12.43 -8.01 -3.77
N ARG A 40 -13.75 -8.23 -3.71
CA ARG A 40 -14.57 -8.39 -4.92
C ARG A 40 -14.52 -7.15 -5.80
N LEU A 41 -14.52 -5.95 -5.19
CA LEU A 41 -14.41 -4.70 -5.94
C LEU A 41 -13.04 -4.54 -6.62
N LEU A 42 -11.97 -5.03 -5.98
CA LEU A 42 -10.62 -5.05 -6.57
C LEU A 42 -10.51 -6.05 -7.71
N ASP A 43 -11.10 -7.24 -7.57
CA ASP A 43 -11.07 -8.26 -8.63
C ASP A 43 -11.75 -7.76 -9.92
N LEU A 44 -12.69 -6.81 -9.81
CA LEU A 44 -13.33 -6.18 -10.97
C LEU A 44 -12.41 -5.20 -11.74
N PHE A 45 -11.24 -4.82 -11.21
CA PHE A 45 -10.29 -3.98 -11.96
C PHE A 45 -9.71 -4.68 -13.19
N ASP A 46 -9.72 -6.01 -13.21
CA ASP A 46 -9.32 -6.81 -14.36
C ASP A 46 -10.38 -6.82 -15.48
N SER A 47 -11.51 -6.08 -15.32
CA SER A 47 -12.51 -5.89 -16.37
C SER A 47 -11.87 -5.31 -17.63
N GLU A 48 -12.24 -5.83 -18.81
CA GLU A 48 -11.78 -5.34 -20.11
C GLU A 48 -12.36 -3.95 -20.46
N ASP A 49 -13.48 -3.56 -19.85
CA ASP A 49 -14.15 -2.28 -20.14
C ASP A 49 -13.50 -1.11 -19.38
N GLN A 50 -12.89 -0.17 -20.11
CA GLN A 50 -12.24 1.01 -19.52
C GLN A 50 -13.18 1.81 -18.62
N ARG A 51 -14.48 1.89 -18.97
CA ARG A 51 -15.43 2.71 -18.21
C ARG A 51 -15.66 2.13 -16.83
N GLU A 52 -15.73 0.80 -16.73
CA GLU A 52 -15.85 0.09 -15.46
C GLU A 52 -14.64 0.37 -14.57
N ARG A 53 -13.43 0.23 -15.13
CA ARG A 53 -12.17 0.53 -14.42
C ARG A 53 -12.13 1.96 -13.87
N GLU A 54 -12.62 2.95 -14.61
CA GLU A 54 -12.66 4.34 -14.13
C GLU A 54 -13.64 4.55 -12.96
N TYR A 55 -14.83 3.94 -13.00
CA TYR A 55 -15.77 3.99 -11.86
C TYR A 55 -15.21 3.29 -10.63
N LEU A 56 -14.65 2.09 -10.81
CA LEU A 56 -14.02 1.33 -9.73
C LEU A 56 -12.87 2.10 -9.08
N LYS A 57 -12.00 2.73 -9.91
CA LYS A 57 -10.93 3.62 -9.46
C LYS A 57 -11.46 4.76 -8.61
N THR A 58 -12.52 5.42 -9.06
CA THR A 58 -13.12 6.54 -8.34
C THR A 58 -13.76 6.09 -7.03
N ILE A 59 -14.49 4.98 -7.02
CA ILE A 59 -15.13 4.44 -5.81
C ILE A 59 -14.08 4.02 -4.78
N LEU A 60 -13.05 3.27 -5.18
CA LEU A 60 -11.97 2.89 -4.28
C LEU A 60 -11.21 4.10 -3.76
N HIS A 61 -10.97 5.11 -4.61
CA HIS A 61 -10.36 6.36 -4.16
C HIS A 61 -11.21 7.06 -3.11
N ARG A 62 -12.55 6.99 -3.16
CA ARG A 62 -13.39 7.54 -2.08
C ARG A 62 -13.34 6.70 -0.79
N ILE A 63 -13.27 5.37 -0.91
CA ILE A 63 -13.18 4.47 0.25
C ILE A 63 -11.82 4.64 0.97
N TYR A 64 -10.73 4.68 0.20
CA TYR A 64 -9.36 4.70 0.71
C TYR A 64 -8.70 6.09 0.73
N GLY A 65 -9.31 7.10 0.10
CA GLY A 65 -8.76 8.46 0.02
C GLY A 65 -8.54 9.09 1.38
N LYS A 66 -9.38 8.78 2.37
CA LYS A 66 -9.16 9.21 3.76
C LYS A 66 -7.87 8.67 4.36
N VAL A 67 -7.45 7.46 3.97
CA VAL A 67 -6.18 6.88 4.41
C VAL A 67 -5.01 7.58 3.72
N TYR A 68 -5.12 7.83 2.41
CA TYR A 68 -4.15 8.61 1.65
C TYR A 68 -3.94 10.01 2.26
N GLU A 69 -5.01 10.78 2.44
CA GLU A 69 -4.96 12.16 2.96
C GLU A 69 -4.39 12.19 4.37
N MET A 70 -4.77 11.22 5.21
CA MET A 70 -4.22 11.09 6.55
C MET A 70 -2.72 10.79 6.52
N LEU A 71 -2.25 9.92 5.63
CA LEU A 71 -0.83 9.60 5.49
C LEU A 71 -0.04 10.80 4.94
N GLU A 72 -0.60 11.58 4.03
CA GLU A 72 0.03 12.80 3.52
C GLU A 72 0.27 13.83 4.64
N ILE A 73 -0.74 14.07 5.48
CA ILE A 73 -0.62 14.94 6.66
C ILE A 73 0.40 14.35 7.65
N LEU A 74 0.34 13.04 7.90
CA LEU A 74 1.28 12.36 8.80
C LEU A 74 2.72 12.47 8.32
N GLY A 75 2.99 12.34 7.02
CA GLY A 75 4.34 12.50 6.46
C GLY A 75 4.94 13.88 6.79
N SER A 76 4.13 14.95 6.63
CA SER A 76 4.54 16.30 7.02
C SER A 76 4.82 16.42 8.53
N ILE A 77 3.97 15.81 9.37
CA ILE A 77 4.15 15.79 10.82
C ILE A 77 5.44 15.04 11.21
N ILE A 78 5.72 13.89 10.60
CA ILE A 78 6.92 13.07 10.85
C ILE A 78 8.18 13.86 10.50
N ASN A 79 8.17 14.59 9.39
CA ASN A 79 9.29 15.46 9.02
C ASN A 79 9.53 16.56 10.08
N GLY A 80 8.48 17.03 10.76
CA GLY A 80 8.57 17.98 11.86
C GLY A 80 9.01 17.41 13.21
N PHE A 81 9.21 16.09 13.35
CA PHE A 81 9.58 15.50 14.65
C PHE A 81 10.94 15.99 15.15
N ALA A 82 10.96 16.38 16.42
CA ALA A 82 12.19 16.70 17.14
C ALA A 82 13.02 15.43 17.40
N LEU A 83 14.34 15.60 17.37
CA LEU A 83 15.30 14.54 17.68
C LEU A 83 15.83 14.68 19.12
N PRO A 84 16.08 13.57 19.84
CA PRO A 84 15.86 12.18 19.41
C PRO A 84 14.37 11.82 19.34
N LEU A 85 14.01 10.90 18.43
CA LEU A 85 12.64 10.42 18.30
C LEU A 85 12.16 9.78 19.61
N LYS A 86 10.97 10.20 20.05
CA LYS A 86 10.29 9.59 21.19
C LYS A 86 9.88 8.15 20.90
N GLU A 87 9.85 7.33 21.96
CA GLU A 87 9.51 5.92 21.86
C GLU A 87 8.09 5.69 21.33
N GLU A 88 7.16 6.59 21.65
CA GLU A 88 5.79 6.54 21.12
C GLU A 88 5.73 6.61 19.59
N HIS A 89 6.61 7.41 18.97
CA HIS A 89 6.69 7.53 17.51
C HIS A 89 7.28 6.26 16.88
N LYS A 90 8.27 5.64 17.54
CA LYS A 90 8.85 4.36 17.10
C LYS A 90 7.82 3.23 17.20
N LEU A 91 7.05 3.19 18.29
CA LEU A 91 5.93 2.25 18.44
C LEU A 91 4.86 2.47 17.38
N PHE A 92 4.56 3.72 17.02
CA PHE A 92 3.62 4.03 15.95
C PHE A 92 4.09 3.48 14.59
N LEU A 93 5.37 3.66 14.23
CA LEU A 93 5.95 3.03 13.04
C LEU A 93 5.73 1.51 13.01
N VAL A 94 6.09 0.83 14.10
CA VAL A 94 6.06 -0.65 14.16
C VAL A 94 4.64 -1.22 14.25
N ARG A 95 3.74 -0.55 14.98
CA ARG A 95 2.39 -1.07 15.26
C ARG A 95 1.33 -0.58 14.30
N ALA A 96 1.53 0.55 13.64
CA ALA A 96 0.55 1.13 12.73
C ALA A 96 1.06 1.17 11.28
N LEU A 97 2.18 1.85 10.99
CA LEU A 97 2.61 2.08 9.60
C LEU A 97 3.09 0.80 8.92
N ILE A 98 3.98 0.02 9.54
CA ILE A 98 4.48 -1.23 8.93
C ILE A 98 3.31 -2.20 8.63
N PRO A 99 2.35 -2.46 9.55
CA PRO A 99 1.18 -3.28 9.24
C PRO A 99 0.25 -2.78 8.13
N LEU A 100 0.26 -1.48 7.78
CA LEU A 100 -0.53 -0.96 6.66
C LEU A 100 -0.09 -1.48 5.29
N HIS A 101 1.05 -2.17 5.20
CA HIS A 101 1.46 -2.88 3.99
C HIS A 101 0.74 -4.22 3.80
N LYS A 102 0.06 -4.74 4.83
CA LYS A 102 -0.61 -6.05 4.78
C LYS A 102 -1.82 -6.11 3.83
N PRO A 103 -2.75 -5.14 3.82
CA PRO A 103 -3.94 -5.18 2.97
C PRO A 103 -3.61 -5.32 1.47
N LYS A 104 -4.52 -5.94 0.69
CA LYS A 104 -4.33 -6.10 -0.76
C LYS A 104 -4.43 -4.77 -1.52
N CYS A 105 -5.17 -3.81 -0.99
CA CYS A 105 -5.42 -2.49 -1.57
C CYS A 105 -4.30 -1.45 -1.29
N VAL A 106 -3.09 -1.90 -0.89
CA VAL A 106 -2.00 -0.99 -0.51
C VAL A 106 -1.65 -0.01 -1.64
N SER A 107 -1.80 -0.42 -2.90
CA SER A 107 -1.54 0.40 -4.09
C SER A 107 -2.23 1.76 -4.09
N MET A 108 -3.37 1.90 -3.40
CA MET A 108 -4.13 3.15 -3.35
C MET A 108 -3.50 4.23 -2.48
N TYR A 109 -2.62 3.86 -1.54
CA TYR A 109 -1.97 4.78 -0.59
C TYR A 109 -0.48 4.47 -0.39
N HIS A 110 0.08 3.55 -1.17
CA HIS A 110 1.44 3.05 -1.01
C HIS A 110 2.47 4.17 -1.07
N GLN A 111 2.34 5.10 -2.02
CA GLN A 111 3.29 6.19 -2.19
C GLN A 111 3.41 7.05 -0.92
N GLN A 112 2.29 7.38 -0.28
CA GLN A 112 2.25 8.21 0.93
C GLN A 112 2.73 7.42 2.15
N LEU A 113 2.45 6.12 2.17
CA LEU A 113 2.96 5.21 3.18
C LEU A 113 4.49 5.08 3.08
N SER A 114 5.04 4.81 1.89
CA SER A 114 6.48 4.76 1.60
C SER A 114 7.16 6.05 2.04
N TYR A 115 6.59 7.20 1.66
CA TYR A 115 7.08 8.51 2.10
C TYR A 115 7.15 8.61 3.63
N CYS A 116 6.08 8.22 4.36
CA CYS A 116 6.10 8.22 5.82
C CYS A 116 7.19 7.30 6.40
N ILE A 117 7.36 6.10 5.84
CA ILE A 117 8.36 5.12 6.26
C ILE A 117 9.78 5.68 6.06
N THR A 118 10.08 6.20 4.87
CA THR A 118 11.38 6.79 4.54
C THR A 118 11.68 7.99 5.43
N GLN A 119 10.70 8.86 5.69
CA GLN A 119 10.88 9.97 6.64
C GLN A 119 11.23 9.50 8.06
N PHE A 120 10.71 8.36 8.52
CA PHE A 120 11.10 7.79 9.82
C PHE A 120 12.55 7.30 9.82
N VAL A 121 12.99 6.66 8.73
CA VAL A 121 14.35 6.14 8.58
C VAL A 121 15.37 7.28 8.49
N GLU A 122 15.06 8.36 7.77
CA GLU A 122 15.90 9.56 7.71
C GLU A 122 16.12 10.22 9.09
N LYS A 123 15.11 10.14 9.97
CA LYS A 123 15.18 10.69 11.33
C LYS A 123 15.98 9.82 12.30
N ASP A 124 15.93 8.50 12.13
CA ASP A 124 16.71 7.53 12.93
C ASP A 124 17.05 6.30 12.08
N PHE A 125 18.27 6.27 11.54
CA PHE A 125 18.74 5.23 10.63
C PHE A 125 18.68 3.81 11.22
N LYS A 126 18.66 3.67 12.55
CA LYS A 126 18.52 2.35 13.21
C LYS A 126 17.16 1.71 12.95
N LEU A 127 16.16 2.50 12.55
CA LEU A 127 14.82 2.00 12.23
C LEU A 127 14.80 1.25 10.90
N ALA A 128 15.80 1.41 10.03
CA ALA A 128 15.88 0.72 8.73
C ALA A 128 15.76 -0.82 8.87
N ASP A 129 16.53 -1.43 9.78
CA ASP A 129 16.45 -2.89 10.01
C ASP A 129 15.05 -3.33 10.45
N THR A 130 14.38 -2.52 11.28
CA THR A 130 13.02 -2.80 11.74
C THR A 130 12.01 -2.71 10.60
N VAL A 131 12.12 -1.68 9.75
CA VAL A 131 11.27 -1.50 8.56
C VAL A 131 11.47 -2.65 7.59
N ILE A 132 12.71 -2.96 7.21
CA ILE A 132 13.05 -4.01 6.26
C ILE A 132 12.53 -5.37 6.73
N ARG A 133 12.76 -5.74 7.99
CA ARG A 133 12.20 -6.99 8.55
C ARG A 133 10.67 -6.98 8.55
N GLY A 134 10.05 -5.83 8.79
CA GLY A 134 8.61 -5.62 8.71
C GLY A 134 8.05 -5.87 7.30
N LEU A 135 8.70 -5.31 6.27
CA LEU A 135 8.32 -5.50 4.87
C LEU A 135 8.52 -6.95 4.43
N LEU A 136 9.68 -7.54 4.75
CA LEU A 136 9.96 -8.95 4.47
C LEU A 136 8.96 -9.91 5.14
N LYS A 137 8.46 -9.56 6.34
CA LYS A 137 7.41 -10.34 7.02
C LYS A 137 6.08 -10.33 6.27
N TYR A 138 5.75 -9.25 5.56
CA TYR A 138 4.52 -9.10 4.79
C TYR A 138 4.73 -9.27 3.28
N TRP A 139 5.85 -9.85 2.87
CA TRP A 139 6.24 -9.96 1.47
C TRP A 139 5.14 -10.64 0.64
N PRO A 140 4.68 -10.01 -0.46
CA PRO A 140 3.68 -10.61 -1.34
C PRO A 140 4.31 -11.75 -2.16
N ILE A 141 3.73 -12.95 -2.09
CA ILE A 141 4.21 -14.12 -2.86
C ILE A 141 3.33 -14.36 -4.10
N THR A 142 2.09 -13.87 -4.08
CA THR A 142 1.07 -14.17 -5.11
C THR A 142 0.62 -12.95 -5.90
N ASN A 143 1.15 -11.76 -5.63
CA ASN A 143 0.74 -10.50 -6.28
C ASN A 143 1.99 -9.75 -6.75
N SER A 144 2.30 -9.88 -8.04
CA SER A 144 3.49 -9.31 -8.68
C SER A 144 3.49 -7.78 -8.66
N SER A 145 2.35 -7.13 -8.87
CA SER A 145 2.23 -5.67 -8.76
C SER A 145 2.63 -5.17 -7.36
N LYS A 146 2.13 -5.85 -6.31
CA LYS A 146 2.49 -5.53 -4.91
C LYS A 146 3.94 -5.84 -4.60
N GLU A 147 4.52 -6.87 -5.23
CA GLU A 147 5.95 -7.17 -5.11
C GLU A 147 6.82 -6.05 -5.68
N VAL A 148 6.48 -5.52 -6.85
CA VAL A 148 7.17 -4.36 -7.45
C VAL A 148 7.09 -3.13 -6.54
N MET A 149 5.93 -2.87 -5.92
CA MET A 149 5.78 -1.78 -4.94
C MET A 149 6.73 -1.94 -3.74
N PHE A 150 6.79 -3.15 -3.15
CA PHE A 150 7.68 -3.43 -2.01
C PHE A 150 9.15 -3.31 -2.38
N LEU A 151 9.53 -3.70 -3.61
CA LEU A 151 10.89 -3.53 -4.10
C LEU A 151 11.27 -2.05 -4.24
N GLY A 152 10.37 -1.21 -4.77
CA GLY A 152 10.57 0.23 -4.85
C GLY A 152 10.70 0.89 -3.47
N GLU A 153 9.84 0.53 -2.52
CA GLU A 153 9.96 1.04 -1.14
C GLU A 153 11.26 0.58 -0.46
N LEU A 154 11.68 -0.68 -0.68
CA LEU A 154 12.96 -1.16 -0.17
C LEU A 154 14.14 -0.36 -0.75
N GLU A 155 14.11 -0.02 -2.03
CA GLU A 155 15.13 0.82 -2.67
C GLU A 155 15.20 2.20 -2.00
N GLU A 156 14.06 2.89 -1.84
CA GLU A 156 14.00 4.20 -1.16
C GLU A 156 14.52 4.12 0.29
N VAL A 157 14.14 3.08 1.05
CA VAL A 157 14.61 2.87 2.43
C VAL A 157 16.12 2.62 2.45
N LEU A 158 16.65 1.86 1.49
CA LEU A 158 18.07 1.57 1.40
C LEU A 158 18.89 2.81 1.04
N GLU A 159 18.38 3.68 0.16
CA GLU A 159 19.00 4.99 -0.14
C GLU A 159 19.08 5.88 1.10
N ALA A 160 18.05 5.85 1.95
CA ALA A 160 18.02 6.60 3.21
C ALA A 160 18.87 5.94 4.33
N THR A 161 19.40 4.74 4.13
CA THR A 161 20.11 3.95 5.17
C THR A 161 21.62 4.17 5.15
N GLN A 162 22.26 4.10 6.34
CA GLN A 162 23.73 4.12 6.44
C GLN A 162 24.35 2.74 6.24
N ALA A 163 25.58 2.70 5.71
CA ALA A 163 26.31 1.45 5.43
C ALA A 163 26.38 0.48 6.63
N ALA A 164 26.52 0.99 7.86
CA ALA A 164 26.58 0.16 9.07
C ALA A 164 25.26 -0.57 9.36
N GLU A 165 24.12 0.07 9.13
CA GLU A 165 22.80 -0.54 9.32
C GLU A 165 22.45 -1.45 8.13
N PHE A 166 22.90 -1.14 6.92
CA PHE A 166 22.76 -2.01 5.76
C PHE A 166 23.37 -3.40 5.98
N GLN A 167 24.55 -3.48 6.60
CA GLN A 167 25.20 -4.76 6.91
C GLN A 167 24.33 -5.67 7.81
N ARG A 168 23.44 -5.10 8.63
CA ARG A 168 22.56 -5.89 9.51
C ARG A 168 21.37 -6.52 8.78
N CYS A 169 20.92 -5.88 7.71
CA CYS A 169 19.76 -6.31 6.94
C CYS A 169 20.11 -6.92 5.57
N MET A 170 21.38 -6.87 5.14
CA MET A 170 21.79 -7.36 3.83
C MET A 170 21.47 -8.84 3.59
N VAL A 171 21.73 -9.72 4.56
CA VAL A 171 21.57 -11.18 4.38
C VAL A 171 20.11 -11.56 4.07
N PRO A 172 19.11 -11.14 4.86
CA PRO A 172 17.71 -11.44 4.54
C PRO A 172 17.23 -10.75 3.26
N LEU A 173 17.73 -9.55 2.93
CA LEU A 173 17.42 -8.88 1.66
C LEU A 173 17.93 -9.67 0.46
N PHE A 174 19.20 -10.08 0.45
CA PHE A 174 19.78 -10.87 -0.64
C PHE A 174 19.06 -12.20 -0.84
N HIS A 175 18.67 -12.88 0.24
CA HIS A 175 17.85 -14.09 0.13
C HIS A 175 16.50 -13.79 -0.53
N GLN A 176 15.84 -12.70 -0.16
CA GLN A 176 14.55 -12.36 -0.75
C GLN A 176 14.68 -11.96 -2.22
N ILE A 177 15.66 -11.14 -2.59
CA ILE A 177 15.96 -10.79 -3.98
C ILE A 177 16.24 -12.04 -4.81
N GLY A 178 17.05 -12.98 -4.27
CA GLY A 178 17.31 -14.26 -4.92
C GLY A 178 16.04 -15.09 -5.17
N ARG A 179 15.04 -15.01 -4.28
CA ARG A 179 13.72 -15.65 -4.49
C ARG A 179 12.91 -14.93 -5.56
N CYS A 180 12.94 -13.60 -5.60
CA CYS A 180 12.25 -12.80 -6.61
C CYS A 180 12.79 -13.09 -8.02
N LEU A 181 14.11 -13.22 -8.19
CA LEU A 181 14.74 -13.55 -9.48
C LEU A 181 14.39 -14.97 -9.98
N ASN A 182 14.11 -15.89 -9.06
CA ASN A 182 13.73 -17.28 -9.39
C ASN A 182 12.21 -17.48 -9.44
N SER A 183 11.42 -16.44 -9.25
CA SER A 183 9.97 -16.49 -9.43
C SER A 183 9.65 -16.78 -10.89
N SER A 184 8.80 -17.78 -11.13
CA SER A 184 8.31 -18.16 -12.45
C SER A 184 7.63 -17.00 -13.21
N HIS A 185 7.30 -15.91 -12.52
CA HIS A 185 6.71 -14.71 -13.13
C HIS A 185 7.72 -13.89 -13.97
N PHE A 186 9.03 -13.98 -13.69
CA PHE A 186 10.08 -13.36 -14.50
C PHE A 186 10.52 -14.25 -15.67
N GLN A 187 10.52 -15.58 -15.48
CA GLN A 187 10.91 -16.54 -16.54
C GLN A 187 9.96 -16.54 -17.74
N VAL A 188 8.71 -16.12 -17.57
CA VAL A 188 7.72 -16.00 -18.66
C VAL A 188 7.92 -14.72 -19.48
N LEU A 189 8.49 -13.65 -18.91
CA LEU A 189 8.75 -12.38 -19.63
C LEU A 189 9.97 -12.47 -20.56
N ASP A 190 10.93 -13.35 -20.27
CA ASP A 190 12.10 -13.60 -21.12
C ASP A 190 11.85 -14.67 -22.21
N SER A 191 10.60 -15.19 -22.31
CA SER A 191 10.24 -16.29 -23.22
C SER A 191 9.33 -15.88 -24.40
N GLU A 192 9.17 -14.58 -24.68
CA GLU A 192 8.49 -14.06 -25.89
C GLU A 192 9.46 -13.44 -26.91
#